data_AF-A0A6I1K3C5-F1
#
_entry.id   AF-A0A6I1K3C5-F1
#
_cell.length_a   1.000
_cell.length_b   1.000
_cell.length_c   1.000
_cell.angle_alpha   90.00
_cell.angle_beta   90.00
_cell.angle_gamma   90.00
#
_symmetry.space_group_name_H-M   'P 1'
#
loop_
_entity.id
_entity.type
_entity.pdbx_description
1 polymer ?
#
loop_
_entity_poly.entity_id
_entity_poly.type
_entity_poly.pdbx_seq_one_letter_code
_entity_poly.pdbx_strand_id
1 'polypeptide(L)'
;MRYIEPHGHMVSRTTDDYQDMVTAGCAAVCEPAFWAGFDRSSVNGFHDYFCQLTDYEPKRAAKFGLPHFSWLCINPKESEDVALATDVIGLIPKFLDRPNVLGIGEIGLNKNSRNEMKVLEMHVDLAARHDQLILVHTPHLEDKLKGTRLILDVLRSDKRIRPERCIIDHVEEHTIQLVLDAGFWAGMTLYPESKCSPARAVDMLDLYSHERIWMNSACDWGVSIPLAVPRTALEMKRRGWPADLIDKVIYRNPIQFLSQCPKFKLP
;
A
#
# COMPACT_ATOMS: atom_id res chain seq x y z
N MET A 1 -17.41 -13.78 2.56
CA MET A 1 -17.45 -12.32 2.76
C MET A 1 -16.51 -11.75 1.72
N ARG A 2 -16.91 -10.71 0.99
CA ARG A 2 -16.02 -10.09 0.00
C ARG A 2 -15.06 -9.13 0.67
N TYR A 3 -13.84 -9.02 0.15
CA TYR A 3 -12.87 -8.02 0.59
C TYR A 3 -11.91 -7.66 -0.55
N ILE A 4 -11.17 -6.57 -0.39
CA ILE A 4 -10.02 -6.21 -1.22
C ILE A 4 -8.77 -6.39 -0.37
N GLU A 5 -7.69 -6.92 -0.96
CA GLU A 5 -6.35 -6.83 -0.38
C GLU A 5 -5.63 -5.65 -1.05
N PRO A 6 -5.68 -4.43 -0.48
CA PRO A 6 -5.16 -3.24 -1.17
C PRO A 6 -3.63 -3.11 -1.06
N HIS A 7 -2.96 -4.00 -0.32
CA HIS A 7 -1.50 -4.02 -0.21
C HIS A 7 -1.03 -5.44 0.15
N GLY A 8 -0.54 -6.20 -0.83
CA GLY A 8 0.12 -7.49 -0.64
C GLY A 8 1.21 -7.76 -1.67
N HIS A 9 2.40 -8.19 -1.22
CA HIS A 9 3.60 -8.37 -2.05
C HIS A 9 3.69 -9.78 -2.64
N MET A 10 2.76 -10.08 -3.54
CA MET A 10 2.53 -11.43 -4.05
C MET A 10 3.72 -12.04 -4.79
N VAL A 11 4.63 -11.25 -5.35
CA VAL A 11 5.86 -11.75 -5.97
C VAL A 11 6.71 -12.60 -5.00
N SER A 12 6.58 -12.37 -3.70
CA SER A 12 7.25 -13.15 -2.64
C SER A 12 6.40 -14.29 -2.06
N ARG A 13 5.23 -14.53 -2.63
CA ARG A 13 4.20 -15.47 -2.17
C ARG A 13 4.01 -16.63 -3.13
N THR A 14 3.49 -17.73 -2.60
CA THR A 14 3.23 -18.94 -3.39
C THR A 14 1.86 -18.87 -4.06
N THR A 15 1.58 -19.80 -4.97
CA THR A 15 0.28 -19.90 -5.63
C THR A 15 -0.85 -20.29 -4.68
N ASP A 16 -0.53 -21.00 -3.59
CA ASP A 16 -1.50 -21.42 -2.59
C ASP A 16 -2.15 -20.19 -1.93
N ASP A 17 -1.37 -19.14 -1.70
CA ASP A 17 -1.87 -17.87 -1.15
C ASP A 17 -2.93 -17.23 -2.05
N TYR A 18 -2.77 -17.27 -3.38
CA TYR A 18 -3.81 -16.78 -4.30
C TYR A 18 -5.09 -17.60 -4.18
N GLN A 19 -4.97 -18.92 -4.08
CA GLN A 19 -6.08 -19.84 -3.98
C GLN A 19 -6.85 -19.65 -2.66
N ASP A 20 -6.12 -19.47 -1.57
CA ASP A 20 -6.65 -19.16 -0.24
C ASP A 20 -7.37 -17.80 -0.22
N MET A 21 -6.75 -16.76 -0.80
CA MET A 21 -7.34 -15.43 -0.88
C MET A 21 -8.67 -15.45 -1.64
N VAL A 22 -8.71 -16.09 -2.81
CA VAL A 22 -9.94 -16.23 -3.60
C VAL A 22 -10.99 -17.05 -2.85
N THR A 23 -10.60 -18.15 -2.22
CA THR A 23 -11.51 -18.98 -1.38
C THR A 23 -12.12 -18.18 -0.23
N ALA A 24 -11.34 -17.27 0.37
CA ALA A 24 -11.81 -16.37 1.42
C ALA A 24 -12.66 -15.19 0.89
N GLY A 25 -12.79 -15.03 -0.43
CA GLY A 25 -13.60 -13.98 -1.06
C GLY A 25 -12.84 -12.71 -1.43
N CYS A 26 -11.52 -12.79 -1.64
CA CYS A 26 -10.73 -11.66 -2.15
C CYS A 26 -11.16 -11.33 -3.58
N ALA A 27 -11.61 -10.09 -3.80
CA ALA A 27 -12.08 -9.64 -5.11
C ALA A 27 -10.97 -9.00 -5.96
N ALA A 28 -9.91 -8.50 -5.34
CA ALA A 28 -8.69 -8.04 -6.01
C ALA A 28 -7.54 -7.91 -5.00
N VAL A 29 -6.31 -8.06 -5.50
CA VAL A 29 -5.07 -7.75 -4.78
C VAL A 29 -4.35 -6.59 -5.45
N CYS A 30 -3.78 -5.68 -4.65
CA CYS A 30 -2.94 -4.60 -5.13
C CYS A 30 -1.54 -4.77 -4.54
N GLU A 31 -0.53 -4.82 -5.40
CA GLU A 31 0.86 -5.13 -5.06
C GLU A 31 1.75 -3.92 -5.32
N PRO A 32 2.17 -3.20 -4.27
CA PRO A 32 3.19 -2.19 -4.42
C PRO A 32 4.58 -2.81 -4.62
N ALA A 33 5.38 -2.12 -5.44
CA ALA A 33 6.81 -2.36 -5.53
C ALA A 33 7.45 -2.25 -4.13
N PHE A 34 8.30 -3.22 -3.77
CA PHE A 34 8.87 -3.31 -2.42
C PHE A 34 10.29 -3.88 -2.41
N TRP A 35 10.89 -3.83 -1.22
CA TRP A 35 12.24 -4.33 -0.94
C TRP A 35 12.25 -5.86 -0.84
N ALA A 36 13.04 -6.51 -1.70
CA ALA A 36 13.03 -7.97 -1.88
C ALA A 36 13.85 -8.75 -0.84
N GLY A 37 14.24 -8.13 0.28
CA GLY A 37 15.18 -8.72 1.24
C GLY A 37 16.65 -8.38 0.93
N PHE A 38 16.91 -7.68 -0.17
CA PHE A 38 18.23 -7.20 -0.58
C PHE A 38 18.09 -5.96 -1.48
N ASP A 39 19.14 -5.15 -1.53
CA ASP A 39 19.18 -3.96 -2.38
C ASP A 39 19.49 -4.37 -3.81
N ARG A 40 18.64 -3.98 -4.76
CA ARG A 40 18.90 -4.21 -6.18
C ARG A 40 20.10 -3.39 -6.62
N SER A 41 21.00 -4.01 -7.39
CA SER A 41 22.29 -3.42 -7.75
C SER A 41 22.26 -2.46 -8.94
N SER A 42 21.13 -2.36 -9.66
CA SER A 42 21.04 -1.53 -10.86
C SER A 42 19.60 -1.22 -11.27
N VAL A 43 19.45 -0.16 -12.06
CA VAL A 43 18.17 0.21 -12.71
C VAL A 43 17.61 -0.92 -13.60
N ASN A 44 18.47 -1.76 -14.18
CA ASN A 44 18.02 -2.92 -14.96
C ASN A 44 17.33 -3.96 -14.09
N GLY A 45 17.79 -4.16 -12.85
CA GLY A 45 17.11 -5.02 -11.88
C GLY A 45 15.71 -4.50 -11.52
N PHE A 46 15.54 -3.18 -11.41
CA PHE A 46 14.22 -2.56 -11.23
C PHE A 46 13.35 -2.67 -12.48
N HIS A 47 13.93 -2.54 -13.68
CA HIS A 47 13.20 -2.74 -14.93
C HIS A 47 12.59 -4.14 -15.01
N ASP A 48 13.39 -5.18 -14.74
CA ASP A 48 12.92 -6.56 -14.79
C ASP A 48 11.87 -6.82 -13.71
N TYR A 49 12.03 -6.21 -12.53
CA TYR A 49 11.04 -6.26 -11.47
C TYR A 49 9.71 -5.58 -11.85
N PHE A 50 9.76 -4.41 -12.48
CA PHE A 50 8.54 -3.74 -12.98
C PHE A 50 7.87 -4.54 -14.10
N CYS A 51 8.63 -5.21 -14.96
CA CYS A 51 8.07 -6.17 -15.93
C CYS A 51 7.38 -7.34 -15.22
N GLN A 52 7.97 -7.88 -14.15
CA GLN A 52 7.34 -8.93 -13.36
C GLN A 52 5.99 -8.47 -12.77
N LEU A 53 5.96 -7.30 -12.13
CA LEU A 53 4.75 -6.74 -11.53
C LEU A 53 3.65 -6.41 -12.56
N THR A 54 4.03 -5.89 -13.72
CA THR A 54 3.06 -5.37 -14.70
C THR A 54 2.65 -6.38 -15.76
N ASP A 55 3.50 -7.36 -16.09
CA ASP A 55 3.25 -8.29 -17.19
C ASP A 55 3.10 -9.76 -16.75
N TYR A 56 3.78 -10.18 -15.68
CA TYR A 56 3.77 -11.58 -15.22
C TYR A 56 2.79 -11.84 -14.08
N GLU A 57 2.89 -11.09 -12.98
CA GLU A 57 2.03 -11.25 -11.81
C GLU A 57 0.53 -11.17 -12.11
N PRO A 58 0.02 -10.24 -12.93
CA PRO A 58 -1.40 -10.26 -13.29
C PRO A 58 -1.83 -11.52 -14.05
N LYS A 59 -0.96 -12.10 -14.89
CA LYS A 59 -1.25 -13.38 -15.55
C LYS A 59 -1.15 -14.55 -14.57
N ARG A 60 -0.25 -14.48 -13.58
CA ARG A 60 -0.13 -15.50 -12.52
C ARG A 60 -1.37 -15.51 -11.66
N ALA A 61 -1.82 -14.36 -11.16
CA ALA A 61 -3.03 -14.21 -10.34
C ALA A 61 -4.31 -14.59 -11.11
N ALA A 62 -4.40 -14.24 -12.40
CA ALA A 62 -5.55 -14.58 -13.25
C ALA A 62 -5.81 -16.08 -13.39
N LYS A 63 -4.80 -16.96 -13.25
CA LYS A 63 -4.98 -18.41 -13.24
C LYS A 63 -5.87 -18.89 -12.08
N PHE A 64 -5.99 -18.09 -11.03
CA PHE A 64 -6.81 -18.35 -9.85
C PHE A 64 -8.08 -17.48 -9.84
N GLY A 65 -8.30 -16.67 -10.88
CA GLY A 65 -9.44 -15.75 -10.96
C GLY A 65 -9.30 -14.51 -10.08
N LEU A 66 -8.08 -14.15 -9.64
CA LEU A 66 -7.85 -12.95 -8.83
C LEU A 66 -7.31 -11.80 -9.70
N PRO A 67 -8.05 -10.68 -9.82
CA PRO A 67 -7.53 -9.44 -10.38
C PRO A 67 -6.35 -8.93 -9.57
N HIS A 68 -5.28 -8.55 -10.27
CA HIS A 68 -4.05 -8.04 -9.68
C HIS A 68 -3.73 -6.67 -10.24
N PHE A 69 -3.45 -5.74 -9.33
CA PHE A 69 -3.04 -4.38 -9.63
C PHE A 69 -1.68 -4.11 -9.00
N SER A 70 -0.97 -3.09 -9.48
CA SER A 70 0.38 -2.78 -9.02
C SER A 70 0.59 -1.29 -8.74
N TRP A 71 1.56 -1.00 -7.86
CA TRP A 71 2.09 0.34 -7.63
C TRP A 71 3.59 0.33 -7.92
N LEU A 72 4.12 1.41 -8.48
CA LEU A 72 5.53 1.47 -8.88
C LEU A 72 6.28 2.53 -8.05
N CYS A 73 7.46 2.15 -7.56
CA CYS A 73 8.36 3.03 -6.83
C CYS A 73 9.78 2.44 -6.75
N ILE A 74 10.70 3.20 -6.17
CA ILE A 74 11.82 2.64 -5.41
C ILE A 74 11.47 2.69 -3.91
N ASN A 75 11.65 1.58 -3.20
CA ASN A 75 11.31 1.47 -1.78
C ASN A 75 12.26 2.36 -0.93
N PRO A 76 11.79 2.94 0.19
CA PRO A 76 12.63 3.78 1.06
C PRO A 76 13.93 3.11 1.52
N LYS A 77 13.94 1.79 1.72
CA LYS A 77 15.16 1.04 2.10
C LYS A 77 16.27 1.10 1.04
N GLU A 78 15.90 1.20 -0.24
CA GLU A 78 16.83 1.30 -1.38
C GLU A 78 17.13 2.76 -1.77
N SER A 79 16.49 3.73 -1.10
CA SER A 79 16.56 5.15 -1.48
C SER A 79 17.76 5.92 -0.92
N GLU A 80 18.62 5.27 -0.13
CA GLU A 80 19.88 5.88 0.32
C GLU A 80 20.86 6.13 -0.83
N ASP A 81 20.82 5.31 -1.89
CA ASP A 81 21.51 5.58 -3.14
C ASP A 81 20.64 6.49 -4.01
N VAL A 82 20.84 7.80 -3.87
CA VAL A 82 20.08 8.83 -4.59
C VAL A 82 20.31 8.75 -6.11
N ALA A 83 21.48 8.30 -6.57
CA ALA A 83 21.77 8.16 -7.99
C ALA A 83 20.93 7.02 -8.59
N LEU A 84 20.97 5.85 -7.95
CA LEU A 84 20.11 4.73 -8.33
C LEU A 84 18.63 5.10 -8.25
N ALA A 85 18.20 5.75 -7.18
CA ALA A 85 16.82 6.19 -7.01
C ALA A 85 16.37 7.14 -8.13
N THR A 86 17.24 8.06 -8.55
CA THR A 86 16.96 8.98 -9.67
C THR A 86 16.75 8.20 -10.97
N ASP A 87 17.63 7.25 -11.27
CA ASP A 87 17.54 6.43 -12.49
C ASP A 87 16.27 5.55 -12.48
N VAL A 88 15.92 4.96 -11.34
CA VAL A 88 14.71 4.13 -11.18
C VAL A 88 13.44 4.97 -11.30
N ILE A 89 13.38 6.15 -10.67
CA ILE A 89 12.24 7.07 -10.80
C ILE A 89 12.07 7.52 -12.27
N GLY A 90 13.19 7.77 -12.97
CA GLY A 90 13.18 8.09 -14.40
C GLY A 90 12.65 6.95 -15.29
N LEU A 91 12.66 5.71 -14.80
CA LEU A 91 12.14 4.55 -15.51
C LEU A 91 10.61 4.41 -15.41
N ILE A 92 10.02 4.76 -14.26
CA ILE A 92 8.60 4.54 -13.95
C ILE A 92 7.63 5.04 -15.05
N PRO A 93 7.81 6.23 -15.68
CA PRO A 93 6.93 6.71 -16.73
C PRO A 93 6.68 5.72 -17.88
N LYS A 94 7.64 4.83 -18.19
CA LYS A 94 7.51 3.81 -19.25
C LYS A 94 6.46 2.74 -18.94
N PHE A 95 6.09 2.59 -17.66
CA PHE A 95 5.16 1.56 -17.17
C PHE A 95 3.82 2.15 -16.73
N LEU A 96 3.69 3.47 -16.60
CA LEU A 96 2.47 4.08 -16.08
C LEU A 96 1.24 3.72 -16.93
N ASP A 97 1.34 3.60 -18.25
CA ASP A 97 0.20 3.29 -19.12
C ASP A 97 -0.25 1.81 -19.07
N ARG A 98 0.44 0.96 -18.30
CA ARG A 98 0.03 -0.45 -18.13
C ARG A 98 -1.35 -0.50 -17.45
N PRO A 99 -2.25 -1.40 -17.89
CA PRO A 99 -3.65 -1.41 -17.48
C PRO A 99 -3.85 -1.77 -16.00
N ASN A 100 -2.84 -2.33 -15.33
CA ASN A 100 -2.91 -2.73 -13.93
C ASN A 100 -2.12 -1.81 -12.99
N VAL A 101 -1.51 -0.72 -13.47
CA VAL A 101 -0.73 0.22 -12.63
C VAL A 101 -1.64 1.30 -12.05
N LEU A 102 -1.75 1.34 -10.72
CA LEU A 102 -2.65 2.23 -9.97
C LEU A 102 -2.06 3.61 -9.71
N GLY A 103 -0.74 3.67 -9.53
CA GLY A 103 -0.03 4.91 -9.23
C GLY A 103 1.37 4.67 -8.67
N ILE A 104 1.81 5.62 -7.84
CA ILE A 104 3.15 5.66 -7.27
C ILE A 104 3.10 5.14 -5.84
N GLY A 105 3.82 4.05 -5.56
CA GLY A 105 3.83 3.39 -4.26
C GLY A 105 4.65 2.09 -4.24
N GLU A 106 5.13 1.62 -3.09
CA GLU A 106 5.04 2.26 -1.76
C GLU A 106 6.21 3.24 -1.52
N ILE A 107 5.94 4.54 -1.52
CA ILE A 107 6.96 5.60 -1.34
C ILE A 107 7.00 6.06 0.12
N GLY A 108 8.07 6.66 0.62
CA GLY A 108 8.05 7.15 2.01
C GLY A 108 9.41 7.24 2.65
N LEU A 109 9.47 7.01 3.96
CA LEU A 109 10.67 7.10 4.79
C LEU A 109 10.83 5.82 5.61
N ASN A 110 12.07 5.41 5.86
CA ASN A 110 12.40 4.28 6.74
C ASN A 110 13.34 4.70 7.89
N LYS A 111 14.35 5.54 7.61
CA LYS A 111 15.32 6.12 8.58
C LYS A 111 15.19 7.64 8.75
N ASN A 112 14.25 8.28 8.05
CA ASN A 112 14.07 9.74 8.01
C ASN A 112 15.34 10.49 7.55
N SER A 113 16.14 9.88 6.66
CA SER A 113 17.39 10.48 6.20
C SER A 113 17.13 11.60 5.17
N ARG A 114 18.13 12.45 4.93
CA ARG A 114 18.03 13.50 3.89
C ARG A 114 17.89 12.90 2.50
N ASN A 115 18.48 11.73 2.27
CA ASN A 115 18.40 11.02 1.00
C ASN A 115 16.98 10.48 0.79
N GLU A 116 16.40 9.81 1.79
CA GLU A 116 15.02 9.34 1.75
C GLU A 116 14.03 10.50 1.52
N MET A 117 14.23 11.64 2.21
CA MET A 117 13.42 12.85 2.01
C MET A 117 13.50 13.36 0.57
N LYS A 118 14.72 13.43 0.01
CA LYS A 118 14.92 13.86 -1.37
C LYS A 118 14.22 12.93 -2.36
N VAL A 119 14.25 11.63 -2.10
CA VAL A 119 13.64 10.60 -2.96
C VAL A 119 12.11 10.60 -2.84
N LEU A 120 11.58 10.84 -1.63
CA LEU A 120 10.16 11.08 -1.42
C LEU A 120 9.66 12.27 -2.23
N GLU A 121 10.37 13.42 -2.20
CA GLU A 121 10.04 14.59 -3.02
C GLU A 121 10.04 14.26 -4.52
N MET A 122 11.01 13.49 -5.00
CA MET A 122 11.07 13.07 -6.42
C MET A 122 9.87 12.21 -6.82
N HIS A 123 9.45 11.27 -5.96
CA HIS A 123 8.26 10.48 -6.20
C HIS A 123 6.97 11.30 -6.17
N VAL A 124 6.86 12.25 -5.23
CA VAL A 124 5.69 13.15 -5.13
C VAL A 124 5.59 14.03 -6.38
N ASP A 125 6.71 14.59 -6.86
CA ASP A 125 6.71 15.32 -8.12
C ASP A 125 6.32 14.43 -9.32
N LEU A 126 6.83 13.20 -9.39
CA LEU A 126 6.45 12.24 -10.42
C LEU A 126 4.93 11.97 -10.39
N ALA A 127 4.37 11.69 -9.21
CA ALA A 127 2.95 11.45 -9.06
C ALA A 127 2.12 12.67 -9.50
N ALA A 128 2.54 13.88 -9.10
CA ALA A 128 1.87 15.13 -9.46
C ALA A 128 1.89 15.39 -10.98
N ARG A 129 3.03 15.21 -11.64
CA ARG A 129 3.17 15.44 -13.10
C ARG A 129 2.33 14.49 -13.94
N HIS A 130 1.99 13.32 -13.40
CA HIS A 130 1.25 12.27 -14.11
C HIS A 130 -0.16 12.02 -13.51
N ASP A 131 -0.63 12.86 -12.58
CA ASP A 131 -1.92 12.73 -11.86
C ASP A 131 -2.20 11.33 -11.26
N GLN A 132 -1.14 10.69 -10.74
CA GLN A 132 -1.21 9.33 -10.19
C GLN A 132 -1.75 9.32 -8.75
N LEU A 133 -2.34 8.20 -8.34
CA LEU A 133 -2.59 7.92 -6.91
C LEU A 133 -1.26 7.72 -6.17
N ILE A 134 -1.27 7.96 -4.86
CA ILE A 134 -0.09 7.80 -4.00
C ILE A 134 -0.39 6.84 -2.85
N LEU A 135 0.48 5.84 -2.67
CA LEU A 135 0.51 4.92 -1.54
C LEU A 135 1.83 5.10 -0.78
N VAL A 136 1.74 5.39 0.52
CA VAL A 136 2.89 5.81 1.33
C VAL A 136 3.23 4.84 2.46
N HIS A 137 4.52 4.54 2.59
CA HIS A 137 5.17 3.86 3.70
C HIS A 137 5.50 4.82 4.83
N THR A 138 5.02 4.53 6.04
CA THR A 138 5.50 5.21 7.25
C THR A 138 6.59 4.38 7.95
N PRO A 139 7.63 5.03 8.52
CA PRO A 139 8.75 4.33 9.16
C PRO A 139 8.32 3.56 10.42
N HIS A 140 9.23 2.74 10.94
CA HIS A 140 9.02 1.93 12.14
C HIS A 140 9.10 2.72 13.46
N LEU A 141 8.60 2.09 14.53
CA LEU A 141 8.24 2.62 15.86
C LEU A 141 8.92 3.92 16.31
N GLU A 142 10.21 3.93 16.63
CA GLU A 142 10.88 5.09 17.26
C GLU A 142 10.77 6.38 16.43
N ASP A 143 10.69 6.22 15.11
CA ASP A 143 10.68 7.29 14.13
C ASP A 143 9.31 7.53 13.50
N LYS A 144 8.29 6.73 13.83
CA LYS A 144 7.00 6.69 13.11
C LYS A 144 6.24 8.01 13.18
N LEU A 145 6.09 8.61 14.36
CA LEU A 145 5.38 9.89 14.50
C LEU A 145 6.08 11.02 13.76
N LYS A 146 7.40 11.11 13.89
CA LYS A 146 8.22 12.13 13.22
C LYS A 146 8.18 11.95 11.70
N GLY A 147 8.41 10.73 11.22
CA GLY A 147 8.37 10.40 9.80
C GLY A 147 7.00 10.64 9.19
N THR A 148 5.92 10.29 9.90
CA THR A 148 4.54 10.59 9.47
C THR A 148 4.35 12.10 9.28
N ARG A 149 4.80 12.94 10.22
CA ARG A 149 4.71 14.41 10.08
C ARG A 149 5.50 14.91 8.87
N LEU A 150 6.74 14.46 8.69
CA LEU A 150 7.58 14.83 7.54
C LEU A 150 6.91 14.46 6.21
N ILE A 151 6.35 13.25 6.12
CA ILE A 151 5.61 12.77 4.96
C ILE A 151 4.41 13.67 4.66
N LEU A 152 3.59 13.98 5.68
CA LEU A 152 2.42 14.84 5.53
C LEU A 152 2.82 16.26 5.10
N ASP A 153 3.91 16.80 5.65
CA ASP A 153 4.42 18.12 5.29
C ASP A 153 4.87 18.16 3.83
N VAL A 154 5.60 17.14 3.35
CA VAL A 154 5.99 17.04 1.93
C VAL A 154 4.77 16.99 1.03
N LEU A 155 3.81 16.11 1.31
CA LEU A 155 2.59 15.96 0.50
C LEU A 155 1.76 17.25 0.47
N ARG A 156 1.63 17.95 1.61
CA ARG A 156 0.86 19.20 1.71
C ARG A 156 1.56 20.41 1.12
N SER A 157 2.89 20.38 1.03
CA SER A 157 3.67 21.48 0.47
C SER A 157 3.48 21.62 -1.05
N ASP A 158 3.11 20.53 -1.74
CA ASP A 158 2.83 20.53 -3.17
C ASP A 158 1.33 20.69 -3.45
N LYS A 159 0.94 21.86 -3.96
CA LYS A 159 -0.46 22.21 -4.27
C LYS A 159 -1.11 21.35 -5.36
N ARG A 160 -0.32 20.57 -6.11
CA ARG A 160 -0.84 19.64 -7.13
C ARG A 160 -1.38 18.36 -6.49
N ILE A 161 -0.94 18.05 -5.27
CA ILE A 161 -1.35 16.85 -4.53
C ILE A 161 -2.68 17.08 -3.83
N ARG A 162 -3.58 16.11 -4.01
CA ARG A 162 -4.91 16.09 -3.40
C ARG A 162 -4.93 15.05 -2.28
N PRO A 163 -5.12 15.42 -0.99
CA PRO A 163 -5.04 14.48 0.13
C PRO A 163 -5.95 13.25 -0.02
N GLU A 164 -7.14 13.42 -0.59
CA GLU A 164 -8.10 12.34 -0.83
C GLU A 164 -7.62 11.28 -1.85
N ARG A 165 -6.54 11.56 -2.58
CA ARG A 165 -5.86 10.64 -3.53
C ARG A 165 -4.56 10.05 -3.00
N CYS A 166 -4.23 10.30 -1.73
CA CYS A 166 -3.09 9.68 -1.07
C CYS A 166 -3.54 8.88 0.14
N ILE A 167 -2.92 7.72 0.31
CA ILE A 167 -3.09 6.89 1.49
C ILE A 167 -1.77 6.76 2.24
N ILE A 168 -1.81 7.10 3.52
CA ILE A 168 -0.69 6.93 4.44
C ILE A 168 -0.89 5.58 5.10
N ASP A 169 -0.06 4.61 4.72
CA ASP A 169 -0.17 3.24 5.20
C ASP A 169 0.64 3.02 6.48
N HIS A 170 0.38 1.88 7.11
CA HIS A 170 1.00 1.44 8.34
C HIS A 170 0.79 2.42 9.50
N VAL A 171 -0.38 3.07 9.57
CA VAL A 171 -0.73 3.91 10.71
C VAL A 171 -0.82 3.07 11.99
N GLU A 172 -0.53 3.73 13.10
CA GLU A 172 -0.68 3.20 14.44
C GLU A 172 -1.59 4.14 15.23
N GLU A 173 -1.94 3.74 16.46
CA GLU A 173 -2.87 4.45 17.33
C GLU A 173 -2.48 5.92 17.51
N HIS A 174 -1.19 6.22 17.54
CA HIS A 174 -0.68 7.57 17.78
C HIS A 174 -0.46 8.40 16.49
N THR A 175 -0.70 7.84 15.30
CA THR A 175 -0.54 8.53 14.00
C THR A 175 -1.80 8.59 13.17
N ILE A 176 -2.77 7.69 13.37
CA ILE A 176 -3.99 7.61 12.57
C ILE A 176 -4.81 8.92 12.58
N GLN A 177 -5.03 9.53 13.74
CA GLN A 177 -5.80 10.79 13.84
C GLN A 177 -5.12 11.92 13.05
N LEU A 178 -3.79 12.01 13.14
CA LEU A 178 -3.00 13.02 12.41
C LEU A 178 -3.19 12.91 10.89
N VAL A 179 -3.24 11.67 10.36
CA VAL A 179 -3.48 11.40 8.94
C VAL A 179 -4.91 11.79 8.52
N LEU A 180 -5.90 11.39 9.32
CA LEU A 180 -7.32 11.64 9.02
C LEU A 180 -7.69 13.13 9.09
N ASP A 181 -7.21 13.83 10.14
CA ASP A 181 -7.37 15.29 10.29
C ASP A 181 -6.74 16.03 9.13
N ALA A 182 -5.71 15.42 8.52
CA ALA A 182 -5.03 15.97 7.38
C ALA A 182 -5.73 15.75 6.03
N GLY A 183 -6.87 15.05 6.02
CA GLY A 183 -7.69 14.81 4.84
C GLY A 183 -7.27 13.60 4.01
N PHE A 184 -6.19 12.92 4.41
CA PHE A 184 -5.67 11.73 3.76
C PHE A 184 -6.46 10.48 4.12
N TRP A 185 -6.24 9.41 3.37
CA TRP A 185 -6.66 8.07 3.78
C TRP A 185 -5.63 7.43 4.70
N ALA A 186 -6.07 6.56 5.59
CA ALA A 186 -5.22 5.84 6.53
C ALA A 186 -5.27 4.32 6.29
N GLY A 187 -4.11 3.70 6.19
CA GLY A 187 -3.97 2.25 6.02
C GLY A 187 -3.48 1.55 7.29
N MET A 188 -4.24 0.57 7.77
CA MET A 188 -3.84 -0.26 8.90
C MET A 188 -3.32 -1.60 8.40
N THR A 189 -2.08 -1.92 8.75
CA THR A 189 -1.42 -3.14 8.27
C THR A 189 -1.36 -4.21 9.34
N LEU A 190 -2.03 -5.32 9.05
CA LEU A 190 -2.24 -6.46 9.93
C LEU A 190 -1.05 -7.42 9.88
N TYR A 191 0.12 -6.93 10.29
CA TYR A 191 1.38 -7.68 10.29
C TYR A 191 1.74 -8.13 11.72
N PRO A 192 1.73 -9.44 12.03
CA PRO A 192 1.72 -9.95 13.39
C PRO A 192 2.86 -9.48 14.30
N GLU A 193 4.08 -9.38 13.78
CA GLU A 193 5.28 -9.14 14.61
C GLU A 193 5.66 -7.67 14.75
N SER A 194 5.35 -6.83 13.75
CA SER A 194 5.99 -5.51 13.60
C SER A 194 5.05 -4.32 13.44
N LYS A 195 3.75 -4.55 13.20
CA LYS A 195 2.78 -3.47 12.92
C LYS A 195 1.54 -3.61 13.80
N CYS A 196 0.39 -3.94 13.22
CA CYS A 196 -0.89 -3.98 13.91
C CYS A 196 -1.41 -5.42 14.07
N SER A 197 -2.02 -5.71 15.22
CA SER A 197 -2.78 -6.95 15.43
C SER A 197 -4.25 -6.73 15.09
N PRO A 198 -5.03 -7.78 14.79
CA PRO A 198 -6.47 -7.66 14.57
C PRO A 198 -7.20 -6.91 15.70
N ALA A 199 -6.89 -7.21 16.97
CA ALA A 199 -7.52 -6.55 18.10
C ALA A 199 -7.22 -5.04 18.13
N ARG A 200 -5.96 -4.65 17.92
CA ARG A 200 -5.53 -3.24 17.85
C ARG A 200 -6.16 -2.50 16.67
N ALA A 201 -6.33 -3.17 15.52
CA ALA A 201 -7.00 -2.60 14.36
C ALA A 201 -8.48 -2.29 14.67
N VAL A 202 -9.18 -3.20 15.35
CA VAL A 202 -10.57 -2.96 15.78
C VAL A 202 -10.64 -1.85 16.82
N ASP A 203 -9.70 -1.78 17.77
CA ASP A 203 -9.64 -0.68 18.74
C ASP A 203 -9.43 0.68 18.07
N MET A 204 -8.59 0.76 17.03
CA MET A 204 -8.43 2.00 16.24
C MET A 204 -9.71 2.39 15.50
N LEU A 205 -10.45 1.43 14.95
CA LEU A 205 -11.74 1.69 14.32
C LEU A 205 -12.80 2.17 15.32
N ASP A 206 -12.81 1.63 16.53
CA ASP A 206 -13.72 2.04 17.62
C ASP A 206 -13.42 3.47 18.11
N LEU A 207 -12.14 3.87 18.16
CA LEU A 207 -11.70 5.14 18.75
C LEU A 207 -11.68 6.33 17.77
N TYR A 208 -11.40 6.08 16.49
CA TYR A 208 -11.06 7.16 15.55
C TYR A 208 -12.09 7.33 14.44
N SER A 209 -12.15 6.41 13.50
CA SER A 209 -13.01 6.51 12.32
C SER A 209 -13.08 5.17 11.60
N HIS A 210 -14.13 4.97 10.82
CA HIS A 210 -14.23 3.95 9.79
C HIS A 210 -14.44 4.56 8.38
N GLU A 211 -14.34 5.89 8.26
CA GLU A 211 -14.27 6.62 6.99
C GLU A 211 -12.83 6.84 6.57
N ARG A 212 -12.56 6.71 5.27
CA ARG A 212 -11.22 6.88 4.66
C ARG A 212 -10.13 5.98 5.27
N ILE A 213 -10.52 4.77 5.67
CA ILE A 213 -9.61 3.76 6.23
C ILE A 213 -9.73 2.46 5.46
N TRP A 214 -8.61 1.77 5.26
CA TRP A 214 -8.59 0.36 4.88
C TRP A 214 -7.73 -0.49 5.82
N MET A 215 -7.84 -1.80 5.64
CA MET A 215 -6.93 -2.78 6.22
C MET A 215 -6.23 -3.56 5.11
N ASN A 216 -4.99 -3.94 5.34
CA ASN A 216 -4.21 -4.80 4.45
C ASN A 216 -3.35 -5.77 5.25
N SER A 217 -2.88 -6.84 4.61
CA SER A 217 -1.90 -7.74 5.22
C SER A 217 -0.46 -7.24 5.06
N ALA A 218 -0.17 -6.50 3.98
CA ALA A 218 1.19 -6.26 3.48
C ALA A 218 2.02 -7.55 3.50
N CYS A 219 1.39 -8.67 3.11
CA CYS A 219 2.05 -9.97 3.17
C CYS A 219 3.25 -10.00 2.22
N ASP A 220 4.36 -10.52 2.71
CA ASP A 220 5.63 -10.61 1.99
C ASP A 220 6.36 -11.93 2.33
N TRP A 221 7.66 -11.96 2.09
CA TRP A 221 8.56 -13.06 2.42
C TRP A 221 8.78 -13.27 3.93
N GLY A 222 8.39 -12.32 4.79
CA GLY A 222 8.47 -12.44 6.23
C GLY A 222 7.30 -13.20 6.85
N VAL A 223 7.25 -13.27 8.19
CA VAL A 223 6.18 -13.93 8.95
C VAL A 223 4.88 -13.11 8.85
N SER A 224 4.16 -13.34 7.75
CA SER A 224 2.96 -12.58 7.37
C SER A 224 1.81 -13.50 6.95
N ILE A 225 0.58 -12.97 6.96
CA ILE A 225 -0.65 -13.75 6.78
C ILE A 225 -1.49 -13.12 5.64
N PRO A 226 -1.56 -13.73 4.44
CA PRO A 226 -2.38 -13.20 3.32
C PRO A 226 -3.87 -13.11 3.64
N LEU A 227 -4.35 -13.92 4.58
CA LEU A 227 -5.73 -13.90 5.08
C LEU A 227 -5.95 -12.98 6.30
N ALA A 228 -5.04 -12.04 6.57
CA ALA A 228 -5.14 -11.19 7.76
C ALA A 228 -6.42 -10.32 7.77
N VAL A 229 -6.80 -9.76 6.61
CA VAL A 229 -8.02 -8.96 6.46
C VAL A 229 -9.29 -9.76 6.79
N PRO A 230 -9.57 -10.92 6.16
CA PRO A 230 -10.76 -11.72 6.50
C PRO A 230 -10.70 -12.30 7.92
N ARG A 231 -9.51 -12.62 8.47
CA ARG A 231 -9.38 -13.01 9.88
C ARG A 231 -9.77 -11.88 10.83
N THR A 232 -9.38 -10.64 10.51
CA THR A 232 -9.77 -9.46 11.30
C THR A 232 -11.26 -9.18 11.19
N ALA A 233 -11.88 -9.41 10.03
CA ALA A 233 -13.33 -9.32 9.88
C ALA A 233 -14.09 -10.33 10.78
N LEU A 234 -13.54 -11.52 11.02
CA LEU A 234 -14.10 -12.47 11.99
C LEU A 234 -13.99 -11.95 13.43
N GLU A 235 -12.88 -11.29 13.78
CA GLU A 235 -12.70 -10.65 15.09
C GLU A 235 -13.68 -9.48 15.28
N MET A 236 -13.86 -8.63 14.27
CA MET A 236 -14.87 -7.57 14.27
C MET A 236 -16.27 -8.15 14.52
N LYS A 237 -16.63 -9.23 13.82
CA LYS A 237 -17.91 -9.92 14.02
C LYS A 237 -18.05 -10.47 15.44
N ARG A 238 -16.99 -11.05 15.99
CA ARG A 238 -16.95 -11.55 17.37
C ARG A 238 -17.16 -10.43 18.40
N ARG A 239 -16.69 -9.22 18.11
CA ARG A 239 -16.91 -8.00 18.90
C ARG A 239 -18.26 -7.32 18.65
N GLY A 240 -19.13 -7.90 17.82
CA GLY A 240 -20.48 -7.40 17.60
C GLY A 240 -20.58 -6.29 16.54
N TRP A 241 -19.54 -6.08 15.72
CA TRP A 241 -19.61 -5.13 14.62
C TRP A 241 -20.69 -5.53 13.60
N PRO A 242 -21.56 -4.59 13.18
CA PRO A 242 -22.53 -4.83 12.11
C PRO A 242 -21.85 -5.26 10.81
N ALA A 243 -22.45 -6.22 10.10
CA ALA A 243 -21.91 -6.74 8.83
C ALA A 243 -21.71 -5.63 7.78
N ASP A 244 -22.55 -4.60 7.77
CA ASP A 244 -22.42 -3.45 6.86
C ASP A 244 -21.16 -2.63 7.13
N LEU A 245 -20.81 -2.40 8.41
CA LEU A 245 -19.59 -1.68 8.77
C LEU A 245 -18.34 -2.52 8.48
N ILE A 246 -18.41 -3.85 8.65
CA ILE A 246 -17.32 -4.74 8.25
C ILE A 246 -17.10 -4.66 6.73
N ASP A 247 -18.15 -4.82 5.90
CA ASP A 247 -18.07 -4.68 4.43
C ASP A 247 -17.60 -3.28 4.02
N LYS A 248 -17.95 -2.24 4.80
CA LYS A 248 -17.45 -0.89 4.57
C LYS A 248 -15.92 -0.85 4.62
N VAL A 249 -15.33 -1.29 5.72
CA VAL A 249 -13.89 -1.14 5.96
C VAL A 249 -13.06 -2.03 5.04
N ILE A 250 -13.48 -3.27 4.79
CA ILE A 250 -12.65 -4.26 4.06
C ILE A 250 -12.94 -4.32 2.57
N TYR A 251 -14.03 -3.71 2.08
CA TYR A 251 -14.42 -3.78 0.68
C TYR A 251 -14.77 -2.40 0.10
N ARG A 252 -15.78 -1.70 0.64
CA ARG A 252 -16.26 -0.45 0.03
C ARG A 252 -15.25 0.70 0.13
N ASN A 253 -14.57 0.84 1.26
CA ASN A 253 -13.53 1.85 1.45
C ASN A 253 -12.34 1.63 0.50
N PRO A 254 -11.73 0.43 0.41
CA PRO A 254 -10.74 0.14 -0.61
C PRO A 254 -11.20 0.46 -2.04
N ILE A 255 -12.41 0.05 -2.42
CA ILE A 255 -12.95 0.37 -3.75
C ILE A 255 -13.10 1.87 -3.94
N GLN A 256 -13.59 2.60 -2.95
CA GLN A 256 -13.75 4.05 -3.02
C GLN A 256 -12.40 4.74 -3.25
N PHE A 257 -11.33 4.31 -2.57
CA PHE A 257 -10.01 4.87 -2.82
C PHE A 257 -9.47 4.48 -4.20
N LEU A 258 -9.46 3.19 -4.53
CA LEU A 258 -8.83 2.63 -5.72
C LEU A 258 -9.54 3.03 -7.01
N SER A 259 -10.86 3.19 -7.00
CA SER A 259 -11.67 3.61 -8.15
C SER A 259 -11.40 5.05 -8.62
N GLN A 260 -10.66 5.83 -7.84
CA GLN A 260 -10.12 7.11 -8.28
C GLN A 260 -9.03 6.96 -9.36
N CYS A 261 -8.53 5.74 -9.58
CA CYS A 261 -7.75 5.38 -10.76
C CYS A 261 -8.67 4.71 -11.80
N PRO A 262 -8.83 5.26 -13.02
CA PRO A 262 -9.72 4.71 -14.05
C PRO A 262 -9.40 3.29 -14.51
N LYS A 263 -8.19 2.81 -14.19
CA LYS A 263 -7.71 1.46 -14.50
C LYS A 263 -8.21 0.41 -13.51
N PHE A 264 -8.59 0.82 -12.29
CA PHE A 264 -9.14 -0.09 -11.31
C PHE A 264 -10.58 -0.47 -11.70
N LYS A 265 -10.72 -1.67 -12.29
CA LYS A 265 -12.00 -2.25 -12.70
C LYS A 265 -12.06 -3.67 -12.19
N LEU A 266 -13.04 -3.96 -11.34
CA LEU A 266 -13.35 -5.32 -10.94
C LEU A 266 -14.14 -6.02 -12.07
N PRO A 267 -13.92 -7.33 -12.29
CA PRO A 267 -14.71 -8.13 -13.23
C PRO A 267 -16.21 -8.17 -12.91
#